data_AF-A0A7V9L7L3-F1
#
_entry.id   AF-A0A7V9L7L3-F1
#
_cell.length_a   1.000
_cell.length_b   1.000
_cell.length_c   1.000
_cell.angle_alpha   90.00
_cell.angle_beta   90.00
_cell.angle_gamma   90.00
#
_symmetry.space_group_name_H-M   'P 1'
#
loop_
_entity.id
_entity.type
_entity.pdbx_description
1 polymer ?
#
loop_
_entity_poly.entity_id
_entity_poly.type
_entity_poly.pdbx_seq_one_letter_code
_entity_poly.pdbx_strand_id
1 'polypeptide(L)'
;MRLLIVAVILAACGGKPPIPKRLVVEGDVGSWKFRRFQGPLLDIEVWVDGNKGEAYSASYITASSEKVGHIADKDLVNVTVTKYERQDGVVRETVRLVRRLAAEKGYQVDEKKLKGVRALRITGPSETWVMWPSGNYVVKVGGQGRENVPDSMVASYGDRYPSQLPGGSLEGPLPPGPDKPKVEDKEPYDSKNPKPDLDKYDPNNVKIPEREVDVLPPADEKIDPKKAPKKKKK
;
A
#
# COMPACT_ATOMS: atom_id res chain seq x y z
N MET A 1 41.91 41.90 29.14
CA MET A 1 41.81 40.79 28.16
C MET A 1 40.34 40.42 28.02
N ARG A 2 39.65 40.93 26.98
CA ARG A 2 38.21 40.69 26.78
C ARG A 2 38.05 39.44 25.93
N LEU A 3 37.47 38.39 26.50
CA LEU A 3 37.14 37.14 25.85
C LEU A 3 35.96 37.39 24.90
N LEU A 4 36.19 37.27 23.59
CA LEU A 4 35.15 37.35 22.58
C LEU A 4 34.58 35.95 22.37
N ILE A 5 33.41 35.67 22.96
CA ILE A 5 32.69 34.41 22.77
C ILE A 5 32.02 34.48 21.39
N VAL A 6 32.55 33.75 20.42
CA VAL A 6 31.92 33.52 19.12
C VAL A 6 30.85 32.45 19.31
N ALA A 7 29.59 32.88 19.40
CA ALA A 7 28.43 31.99 19.37
C ALA A 7 28.24 31.47 17.94
N VAL A 8 28.66 30.23 17.69
CA VAL A 8 28.34 29.49 16.46
C VAL A 8 26.86 29.08 16.54
N ILE A 9 26.00 29.86 15.91
CA ILE A 9 24.59 29.51 15.70
C ILE A 9 24.58 28.35 14.72
N LEU A 10 24.29 27.14 15.24
CA LEU A 10 23.92 25.98 14.44
C LEU A 10 22.63 26.32 13.70
N ALA A 11 22.77 26.82 12.48
CA ALA A 11 21.71 26.77 11.49
C ALA A 11 21.41 25.28 11.25
N ALA A 12 20.42 24.76 11.98
CA ALA A 12 19.79 23.50 11.63
C ALA A 12 19.25 23.67 10.21
N CYS A 13 19.99 23.13 9.24
CA CYS A 13 19.57 23.05 7.86
C CYS A 13 18.18 22.40 7.84
N GLY A 14 17.13 23.19 7.61
CA GLY A 14 15.75 22.76 7.39
C GLY A 14 15.58 22.03 6.05
N GLY A 15 16.54 21.19 5.71
CA GLY A 15 16.50 20.32 4.54
C GLY A 15 15.57 19.15 4.79
N LYS A 16 14.81 18.77 3.76
CA LYS A 16 14.05 17.54 3.78
C LYS A 16 14.99 16.36 4.05
N PRO A 17 14.62 15.41 4.92
CA PRO A 17 15.42 14.21 5.14
C PRO A 17 15.64 13.49 3.80
N PRO A 18 16.85 12.96 3.55
CA PRO A 18 17.14 12.30 2.29
C PRO A 18 16.32 11.03 2.13
N ILE A 19 16.05 10.66 0.88
CA ILE A 19 15.47 9.37 0.51
C ILE A 19 16.45 8.25 0.93
N PRO A 20 15.99 7.24 1.70
CA PRO A 20 16.83 6.10 2.08
C PRO A 20 17.35 5.31 0.87
N LYS A 21 18.53 4.69 0.99
CA LYS A 21 19.12 3.88 -0.10
C LYS A 21 18.21 2.74 -0.54
N ARG A 22 17.51 2.11 0.40
CA ARG A 22 16.53 1.04 0.15
C ARG A 22 15.07 1.55 0.13
N LEU A 23 14.90 2.85 -0.09
CA LEU A 23 13.63 3.60 -0.27
C LEU A 23 12.68 3.65 0.93
N VAL A 24 12.77 2.70 1.86
CA VAL A 24 11.97 2.69 3.09
C VAL A 24 12.82 3.03 4.32
N VAL A 25 12.18 3.52 5.37
CA VAL A 25 12.86 3.89 6.62
C VAL A 25 13.08 2.64 7.46
N GLU A 26 14.30 2.11 7.48
CA GLU A 26 14.63 0.90 8.24
C GLU A 26 15.04 1.23 9.68
N GLY A 27 14.12 1.88 10.39
CA GLY A 27 14.29 2.30 11.77
C GLY A 27 12.96 2.78 12.34
N ASP A 28 12.93 3.04 13.63
CA ASP A 28 11.71 3.45 14.31
C ASP A 28 11.18 4.79 13.79
N VAL A 29 9.86 4.89 13.66
CA VAL A 29 9.15 6.10 13.21
C VAL A 29 8.16 6.52 14.28
N GLY A 30 8.55 7.47 15.12
CA GLY A 30 7.76 7.85 16.29
C GLY A 30 7.58 6.66 17.24
N SER A 31 6.33 6.27 17.50
CA SER A 31 6.00 5.11 18.34
C SER A 31 5.99 3.77 17.60
N TRP A 32 6.26 3.77 16.29
CA TRP A 32 6.24 2.59 15.43
C TRP A 32 7.64 1.97 15.35
N LYS A 33 7.70 0.69 15.69
CA LYS A 33 8.93 -0.09 15.78
C LYS A 33 9.17 -0.85 14.50
N PHE A 34 10.32 -0.65 13.88
CA PHE A 34 10.67 -1.35 12.65
C PHE A 34 10.81 -2.85 12.89
N ARG A 35 10.34 -3.67 11.94
CA ARG A 35 10.42 -5.13 12.03
C ARG A 35 11.03 -5.79 10.83
N ARG A 36 10.60 -5.41 9.65
CA ARG A 36 10.96 -6.14 8.44
C ARG A 36 11.14 -5.19 7.28
N PHE A 37 12.18 -5.45 6.51
CA PHE A 37 12.37 -4.94 5.18
C PHE A 37 12.13 -6.07 4.16
N GLN A 38 11.51 -5.73 3.03
CA GLN A 38 11.37 -6.61 1.87
C GLN A 38 11.63 -5.81 0.61
N GLY A 39 12.55 -6.25 -0.24
CA GLY A 39 12.83 -5.57 -1.50
C GLY A 39 14.13 -6.02 -2.16
N PRO A 40 14.25 -5.90 -3.49
CA PRO A 40 13.20 -5.46 -4.42
C PRO A 40 12.10 -6.53 -4.61
N LEU A 41 10.85 -6.09 -4.79
CA LEU A 41 9.67 -6.93 -5.03
C LEU A 41 9.10 -6.65 -6.42
N LEU A 42 8.64 -7.70 -7.11
CA LEU A 42 7.83 -7.61 -8.33
C LEU A 42 6.34 -7.56 -7.97
N ASP A 43 5.99 -6.63 -7.08
CA ASP A 43 4.60 -6.40 -6.64
C ASP A 43 4.23 -4.96 -6.97
N ILE A 44 3.82 -4.74 -8.22
CA ILE A 44 3.56 -3.42 -8.79
C ILE A 44 2.05 -3.21 -8.88
N GLU A 45 1.49 -2.47 -7.92
CA GLU A 45 0.06 -2.11 -7.93
C GLU A 45 -0.27 -1.08 -9.00
N VAL A 46 0.63 -0.11 -9.24
CA VAL A 46 0.47 0.92 -10.28
C VAL A 46 1.29 0.52 -11.50
N TRP A 47 0.64 -0.10 -12.47
CA TRP A 47 1.30 -0.46 -13.73
C TRP A 47 1.51 0.76 -14.62
N VAL A 48 2.75 1.01 -15.04
CA VAL A 48 3.10 2.08 -15.98
C VAL A 48 3.75 1.45 -17.22
N ASP A 49 3.09 1.62 -18.37
CA ASP A 49 3.51 0.97 -19.61
C ASP A 49 4.94 1.36 -20.01
N GLY A 50 5.74 0.34 -20.36
CA GLY A 50 7.16 0.48 -20.71
C GLY A 50 8.04 1.09 -19.61
N ASN A 51 7.57 1.22 -18.38
CA ASN A 51 8.28 1.87 -17.27
C ASN A 51 8.30 0.95 -16.06
N LYS A 52 9.38 0.18 -15.93
CA LYS A 52 9.49 -0.87 -14.92
C LYS A 52 9.47 -0.29 -13.51
N GLY A 53 8.65 -0.89 -12.65
CA GLY A 53 8.59 -0.58 -11.22
C GLY A 53 9.32 -1.63 -10.37
N GLU A 54 9.97 -1.19 -9.30
CA GLU A 54 10.53 -2.03 -8.26
C GLU A 54 10.00 -1.58 -6.90
N ALA A 55 9.33 -2.48 -6.18
CA ALA A 55 8.72 -2.17 -4.89
C ALA A 55 9.65 -2.53 -3.71
N TYR A 56 9.66 -1.66 -2.70
CA TYR A 56 10.38 -1.83 -1.45
C TYR A 56 9.41 -1.63 -0.30
N SER A 57 9.32 -2.59 0.60
CA SER A 57 8.37 -2.59 1.69
C SER A 57 9.07 -2.61 3.05
N ALA A 58 8.50 -1.88 4.00
CA ALA A 58 8.84 -1.95 5.41
C ALA A 58 7.59 -2.18 6.27
N SER A 59 7.71 -3.07 7.24
CA SER A 59 6.67 -3.36 8.23
C SER A 59 7.07 -2.83 9.60
N TYR A 60 6.12 -2.22 10.29
CA TYR A 60 6.28 -1.63 11.61
C TYR A 60 5.18 -2.09 12.55
N ILE A 61 5.50 -2.25 13.82
CA ILE A 61 4.49 -2.56 14.85
C ILE A 61 4.45 -1.52 15.95
N THR A 62 3.37 -1.49 16.73
CA THR A 62 3.34 -0.64 17.91
C THR A 62 4.32 -1.12 18.98
N ALA A 63 4.90 -0.20 19.76
CA ALA A 63 5.71 -0.57 20.93
C ALA A 63 4.91 -1.38 21.97
N SER A 64 3.60 -1.14 22.09
CA SER A 64 2.72 -1.90 22.98
C SER A 64 2.56 -3.36 22.57
N SER A 65 2.36 -3.64 21.27
CA SER A 65 2.23 -5.01 20.77
C SER A 65 3.53 -5.80 20.94
N GLU A 66 4.69 -5.14 20.79
CA GLU A 66 5.98 -5.76 21.09
C GLU A 66 6.08 -6.16 22.56
N LYS A 67 5.74 -5.24 23.48
CA LYS A 67 5.82 -5.49 24.92
C LYS A 67 4.90 -6.62 25.38
N VAL A 68 3.71 -6.72 24.80
CA VAL A 68 2.71 -7.75 25.15
C VAL A 68 3.01 -9.09 24.45
N GLY A 69 3.90 -9.10 23.44
CA GLY A 69 4.23 -10.31 22.68
C GLY A 69 3.12 -10.78 21.74
N HIS A 70 2.16 -9.92 21.42
CA HIS A 70 1.04 -10.21 20.52
C HIS A 70 0.80 -9.04 19.57
N ILE A 71 0.74 -9.35 18.26
CA ILE A 71 0.54 -8.37 17.20
C ILE A 71 -0.80 -8.70 16.53
N ALA A 72 -1.80 -7.86 16.75
CA ALA A 72 -3.02 -7.89 15.95
C ALA A 72 -2.83 -7.06 14.65
N ASP A 73 -3.72 -7.24 13.67
CA ASP A 73 -3.65 -6.51 12.40
C ASP A 73 -3.58 -4.98 12.61
N LYS A 74 -4.39 -4.47 13.54
CA LYS A 74 -4.41 -3.05 13.93
C LYS A 74 -3.09 -2.55 14.53
N ASP A 75 -2.19 -3.44 14.93
CA ASP A 75 -0.91 -3.11 15.54
C ASP A 75 0.23 -3.16 14.52
N LEU A 76 -0.06 -3.47 13.26
CA LEU A 76 0.86 -3.48 12.12
C LEU A 76 0.59 -2.28 11.20
N VAL A 77 1.65 -1.73 10.62
CA VAL A 77 1.59 -0.81 9.47
C VAL A 77 2.67 -1.22 8.48
N ASN A 78 2.28 -1.25 7.21
CA ASN A 78 3.16 -1.47 6.09
C ASN A 78 3.35 -0.17 5.31
N VAL A 79 4.57 0.03 4.84
CA VAL A 79 4.90 1.08 3.88
C VAL A 79 5.54 0.43 2.68
N THR A 80 4.98 0.67 1.51
CA THR A 80 5.57 0.28 0.23
C THR A 80 5.95 1.53 -0.55
N VAL A 81 7.17 1.57 -1.05
CA VAL A 81 7.63 2.57 -2.02
C VAL A 81 7.98 1.84 -3.31
N THR A 82 7.23 2.13 -4.37
CA THR A 82 7.52 1.64 -5.72
C THR A 82 8.34 2.68 -6.45
N LYS A 83 9.52 2.31 -6.93
CA LYS A 83 10.38 3.15 -7.77
C LYS A 83 10.25 2.74 -9.23
N TYR A 84 9.98 3.71 -10.08
CA TYR A 84 9.95 3.55 -11.52
C TYR A 84 11.27 4.02 -12.13
N GLU A 85 11.63 3.50 -13.30
CA GLU A 85 12.79 3.97 -14.07
C GLU A 85 12.64 5.44 -14.47
N ARG A 86 11.42 5.86 -14.80
CA ARG A 86 11.06 7.22 -15.24
C ARG A 86 9.86 7.75 -14.47
N GLN A 87 9.70 9.08 -14.41
CA GLN A 87 8.54 9.71 -13.78
C GLN A 87 7.30 9.74 -14.68
N ASP A 88 7.48 9.61 -15.99
CA ASP A 88 6.41 9.74 -16.96
C ASP A 88 5.33 8.67 -16.74
N GLY A 89 4.07 9.11 -16.73
CA GLY A 89 2.91 8.24 -16.51
C GLY A 89 2.62 7.89 -15.05
N VAL A 90 3.55 8.03 -14.11
CA VAL A 90 3.36 7.59 -12.71
C VAL A 90 2.15 8.24 -12.06
N VAL A 91 2.02 9.57 -12.16
CA VAL A 91 0.88 10.30 -11.59
C VAL A 91 -0.43 9.90 -12.28
N ARG A 92 -0.42 9.80 -13.61
CA ARG A 92 -1.60 9.43 -14.42
C ARG A 92 -2.12 8.05 -14.05
N GLU A 93 -1.25 7.05 -14.01
CA GLU A 93 -1.61 5.67 -13.70
C GLU A 93 -2.00 5.49 -12.24
N THR A 94 -1.38 6.24 -11.31
CA THR A 94 -1.84 6.27 -9.91
C THR A 94 -3.27 6.78 -9.82
N VAL A 95 -3.59 7.89 -10.50
CA VAL A 95 -4.95 8.45 -10.55
C VAL A 95 -5.93 7.48 -11.22
N ARG A 96 -5.52 6.83 -12.31
CA ARG A 96 -6.35 5.84 -13.01
C ARG A 96 -6.67 4.64 -12.10
N LEU A 97 -5.68 4.11 -11.39
CA LEU A 97 -5.88 3.02 -10.43
C LEU A 97 -6.89 3.42 -9.35
N VAL A 98 -6.72 4.56 -8.69
CA VAL A 98 -7.62 4.93 -7.59
C VAL A 98 -9.03 5.27 -8.05
N ARG A 99 -9.22 5.81 -9.26
CA ARG A 99 -10.57 6.00 -9.83
C ARG A 99 -11.23 4.67 -10.13
N ARG A 100 -10.48 3.69 -10.62
CA ARG A 100 -10.98 2.33 -10.78
C ARG A 100 -11.40 1.75 -9.43
N LEU A 101 -10.55 1.85 -8.40
CA LEU A 101 -10.90 1.40 -7.04
C LEU A 101 -12.15 2.10 -6.50
N ALA A 102 -12.30 3.41 -6.71
CA ALA A 102 -13.48 4.16 -6.30
C ALA A 102 -14.78 3.68 -6.98
N ALA A 103 -14.67 3.09 -8.18
CA ALA A 103 -15.81 2.50 -8.89
C ALA A 103 -16.08 1.04 -8.49
N GLU A 104 -15.15 0.37 -7.82
CA GLU A 104 -15.31 -1.00 -7.33
C GLU A 104 -16.14 -1.03 -6.03
N LYS A 105 -17.10 -1.96 -5.96
CA LYS A 105 -17.95 -2.09 -4.77
C LYS A 105 -17.12 -2.54 -3.57
N GLY A 106 -17.11 -1.73 -2.51
CA GLY A 106 -16.45 -2.04 -1.24
C GLY A 106 -15.25 -1.18 -0.92
N TYR A 107 -14.80 -0.35 -1.87
CA TYR A 107 -13.78 0.65 -1.63
C TYR A 107 -14.38 2.06 -1.57
N GLN A 108 -13.85 2.87 -0.67
CA GLN A 108 -14.07 4.31 -0.61
C GLN A 108 -12.75 5.01 -0.82
N VAL A 109 -12.73 6.01 -1.70
CA VAL A 109 -11.51 6.75 -2.04
C VAL A 109 -11.76 8.24 -1.85
N ASP A 110 -10.93 8.88 -1.03
CA ASP A 110 -10.97 10.32 -0.77
C ASP A 110 -9.62 10.97 -1.05
N GLU A 111 -9.62 12.20 -1.55
CA GLU A 111 -8.44 13.05 -1.55
C GLU A 111 -8.34 13.78 -0.20
N LYS A 112 -7.20 13.66 0.50
CA LYS A 112 -6.96 14.35 1.77
C LYS A 112 -5.58 15.00 1.83
N LYS A 113 -5.47 16.08 2.60
CA LYS A 113 -4.18 16.65 3.00
C LYS A 113 -3.82 16.15 4.40
N LEU A 114 -2.87 15.22 4.49
CA LEU A 114 -2.42 14.58 5.72
C LEU A 114 -1.01 15.04 6.04
N LYS A 115 -0.82 15.77 7.16
CA LYS A 115 0.48 16.32 7.59
C LYS A 115 1.27 17.01 6.47
N GLY A 116 0.59 17.82 5.67
CA GLY A 116 1.20 18.56 4.56
C GLY A 116 1.27 17.79 3.24
N VAL A 117 1.04 16.48 3.24
CA VAL A 117 1.03 15.62 2.05
C VAL A 117 -0.39 15.55 1.48
N ARG A 118 -0.57 15.93 0.22
CA ARG A 118 -1.82 15.62 -0.49
C ARG A 118 -1.78 14.16 -0.93
N ALA A 119 -2.74 13.35 -0.49
CA ALA A 119 -2.73 11.91 -0.72
C ALA A 119 -4.15 11.39 -0.96
N LEU A 120 -4.21 10.18 -1.50
CA LEU A 120 -5.42 9.41 -1.74
C LEU A 120 -5.59 8.46 -0.56
N ARG A 121 -6.64 8.65 0.24
CA ARG A 121 -7.04 7.70 1.26
C ARG A 121 -7.96 6.67 0.61
N ILE A 122 -7.63 5.40 0.76
CA ILE A 122 -8.39 4.26 0.24
C ILE A 122 -8.82 3.42 1.44
N THR A 123 -10.11 3.26 1.63
CA THR A 123 -10.69 2.46 2.70
C THR A 123 -11.43 1.29 2.08
N GLY A 124 -11.06 0.08 2.45
CA GLY A 124 -11.68 -1.16 1.99
C GLY A 124 -12.22 -2.00 3.15
N PRO A 125 -12.68 -3.24 2.88
CA PRO A 125 -13.10 -4.15 3.93
C PRO A 125 -11.94 -4.47 4.88
N SER A 126 -12.02 -3.96 6.11
CA SER A 126 -11.00 -4.13 7.15
C SER A 126 -9.60 -3.63 6.79
N GLU A 127 -9.45 -2.69 5.86
CA GLU A 127 -8.15 -2.11 5.51
C GLU A 127 -8.24 -0.61 5.24
N THR A 128 -7.18 0.11 5.58
CA THR A 128 -7.03 1.53 5.21
C THR A 128 -5.63 1.79 4.71
N TRP A 129 -5.56 2.42 3.54
CA TRP A 129 -4.33 2.80 2.87
C TRP A 129 -4.33 4.30 2.55
N VAL A 130 -3.15 4.89 2.53
CA VAL A 130 -2.88 6.25 2.06
C VAL A 130 -1.79 6.15 1.01
N MET A 131 -2.05 6.68 -0.17
CA MET A 131 -1.14 6.58 -1.31
C MET A 131 -0.94 7.93 -2.01
N TRP A 132 0.28 8.19 -2.47
CA TRP A 132 0.56 9.37 -3.29
C TRP A 132 1.74 9.13 -4.26
N PRO A 133 1.69 9.71 -5.47
CA PRO A 133 2.84 9.76 -6.36
C PRO A 133 3.81 10.87 -5.94
N SER A 134 5.11 10.65 -6.15
CA SER A 134 6.20 11.59 -5.84
C SER A 134 7.33 11.39 -6.85
N GLY A 135 7.31 12.11 -7.98
CA GLY A 135 8.31 11.96 -9.04
C GLY A 135 8.19 10.60 -9.71
N ASN A 136 9.29 9.86 -9.78
CA ASN A 136 9.30 8.46 -10.24
C ASN A 136 9.00 7.45 -9.12
N TYR A 137 8.32 7.88 -8.04
CA TYR A 137 7.94 7.01 -6.93
C TYR A 137 6.43 7.00 -6.70
N VAL A 138 5.91 5.89 -6.20
CA VAL A 138 4.58 5.81 -5.56
C VAL A 138 4.78 5.33 -4.14
N VAL A 139 4.29 6.10 -3.17
CA VAL A 139 4.32 5.73 -1.75
C VAL A 139 2.93 5.26 -1.35
N LYS A 140 2.85 4.12 -0.68
CA LYS A 140 1.64 3.53 -0.09
C LYS A 140 1.92 3.21 1.37
N VAL A 141 1.08 3.70 2.28
CA VAL A 141 1.18 3.50 3.73
C VAL A 141 -0.14 2.99 4.24
N GLY A 142 -0.16 1.92 5.03
CA GLY A 142 -1.40 1.41 5.60
C GLY A 142 -1.34 -0.03 6.05
N GLY A 143 -2.50 -0.68 6.13
CA GLY A 143 -2.59 -2.07 6.52
C GLY A 143 -4.01 -2.50 6.87
N GLN A 144 -4.12 -3.78 7.19
CA GLN A 144 -5.38 -4.41 7.63
C GLN A 144 -5.68 -4.11 9.10
N GLY A 145 -6.94 -4.30 9.49
CA GLY A 145 -7.43 -4.11 10.86
C GLY A 145 -7.42 -2.67 11.33
N ARG A 146 -7.28 -1.69 10.44
CA ARG A 146 -7.18 -0.26 10.81
C ARG A 146 -8.25 0.57 10.12
N GLU A 147 -8.83 1.50 10.88
CA GLU A 147 -9.70 2.56 10.36
C GLU A 147 -8.90 3.74 9.80
N ASN A 148 -7.67 3.95 10.28
CA ASN A 148 -6.84 5.09 9.92
C ASN A 148 -5.35 4.71 9.84
N VAL A 149 -4.64 5.38 8.94
CA VAL A 149 -3.18 5.31 8.82
C VAL A 149 -2.53 6.28 9.79
N PRO A 150 -1.46 5.91 10.53
CA PRO A 150 -0.83 6.81 11.48
C PRO A 150 -0.21 8.03 10.81
N ASP A 151 -0.56 9.21 11.29
CA ASP A 151 -0.06 10.49 10.83
C ASP A 151 1.48 10.58 10.82
N SER A 152 2.15 9.99 11.83
CA SER A 152 3.62 9.99 11.92
C SER A 152 4.28 9.24 10.76
N MET A 153 3.62 8.18 10.27
CA MET A 153 4.11 7.40 9.12
C MET A 153 3.95 8.23 7.84
N VAL A 154 2.78 8.84 7.64
CA VAL A 154 2.52 9.70 6.48
C VAL A 154 3.48 10.90 6.47
N ALA A 155 3.69 11.57 7.61
CA ALA A 155 4.62 12.70 7.70
C ALA A 155 6.07 12.29 7.40
N SER A 156 6.55 11.22 8.03
CA SER A 156 7.94 10.74 7.85
C SER A 156 8.26 10.42 6.39
N TYR A 157 7.32 9.78 5.69
CA TYR A 157 7.50 9.49 4.27
C TYR A 157 7.21 10.70 3.39
N GLY A 158 6.23 11.54 3.74
CA GLY A 158 5.89 12.77 3.03
C GLY A 158 7.04 13.78 2.93
N ASP A 159 7.82 13.88 4.01
CA ASP A 159 9.00 14.75 4.04
C ASP A 159 10.08 14.30 3.04
N ARG A 160 10.18 12.98 2.79
CA ARG A 160 11.16 12.36 1.86
C ARG A 160 10.62 12.29 0.43
N TYR A 161 9.32 12.09 0.31
CA TYR A 161 8.58 11.85 -0.93
C TYR A 161 7.45 12.88 -1.06
N PRO A 162 7.75 14.12 -1.46
CA PRO A 162 6.73 15.15 -1.58
C PRO A 162 5.70 14.79 -2.65
N SER A 163 4.43 14.87 -2.29
CA SER A 163 3.34 14.53 -3.21
C SER A 163 3.31 15.42 -4.44
N GLN A 164 3.11 14.80 -5.59
CA GLN A 164 2.82 15.43 -6.88
C GLN A 164 1.37 15.23 -7.32
N LEU A 165 0.50 14.77 -6.41
CA LEU A 165 -0.91 14.58 -6.73
C LEU A 165 -1.58 15.94 -7.04
N PRO A 166 -2.23 16.11 -8.20
CA PRO A 166 -2.98 17.33 -8.48
C PRO A 166 -4.24 17.40 -7.60
N GLY A 167 -4.71 18.61 -7.32
CA GLY A 167 -6.00 18.79 -6.64
C GLY A 167 -7.15 18.38 -7.56
N GLY A 168 -8.16 17.73 -6.98
CA GLY A 168 -9.30 17.23 -7.76
C GLY A 168 -8.94 15.98 -8.58
N SER A 169 -7.99 15.18 -8.09
CA SER A 169 -7.51 13.99 -8.80
C SER A 169 -8.58 12.93 -9.03
N LEU A 170 -9.68 12.93 -8.26
CA LEU A 170 -10.76 11.96 -8.42
C LEU A 170 -11.77 12.37 -9.51
N GLU A 171 -11.94 13.66 -9.77
CA GLU A 171 -13.02 14.17 -10.63
C GLU A 171 -12.53 14.94 -11.87
N GLY A 172 -11.29 15.44 -11.87
CA GLY A 172 -10.73 16.23 -12.97
C GLY A 172 -10.35 15.42 -14.22
N PRO A 173 -9.75 16.06 -15.25
CA PRO A 173 -9.13 15.32 -16.34
C PRO A 173 -8.01 14.41 -15.82
N LEU A 174 -7.75 13.30 -16.51
CA LEU A 174 -6.59 12.47 -16.17
C LEU A 174 -5.30 13.29 -16.38
N PRO A 175 -4.32 13.20 -15.45
CA PRO A 175 -3.01 13.82 -15.63
C PRO A 175 -2.36 13.40 -16.96
N PRO A 176 -1.49 14.24 -17.57
CA PRO A 176 -0.84 13.92 -18.83
C PRO A 176 -0.01 12.62 -18.73
N GLY A 177 0.07 11.90 -19.84
CA GLY A 177 0.81 10.64 -19.94
C GLY A 177 0.30 9.79 -21.10
N PRO A 178 1.01 8.71 -21.46
CA PRO A 178 0.60 7.84 -22.56
C PRO A 178 -0.81 7.28 -22.32
N ASP A 179 -1.65 7.37 -23.35
CA ASP A 179 -3.07 7.00 -23.25
C ASP A 179 -3.32 5.50 -23.30
N LYS A 180 -2.40 4.75 -23.89
CA LYS A 180 -2.57 3.33 -24.18
C LYS A 180 -1.26 2.58 -23.94
N PRO A 181 -1.31 1.35 -23.41
CA PRO A 181 -0.19 0.46 -23.60
C PRO A 181 0.04 0.31 -25.10
N LYS A 182 1.29 0.40 -25.55
CA LYS A 182 1.61 -0.22 -26.85
C LYS A 182 1.31 -1.70 -26.65
N VAL A 183 0.40 -2.24 -27.45
CA VAL A 183 0.27 -3.70 -27.55
C VAL A 183 1.62 -4.15 -28.06
N GLU A 184 2.50 -4.61 -27.16
CA GLU A 184 3.73 -5.28 -27.58
C GLU A 184 3.29 -6.47 -28.42
N ASP A 185 3.87 -6.58 -29.62
CA ASP A 185 3.67 -7.73 -30.48
C ASP A 185 3.96 -8.97 -29.62
N LYS A 186 2.92 -9.77 -29.37
CA LYS A 186 3.07 -11.01 -28.60
C LYS A 186 4.27 -11.75 -29.17
N GLU A 187 5.27 -12.02 -28.32
CA GLU A 187 6.40 -12.82 -28.75
C GLU A 187 5.87 -14.09 -29.45
N PRO A 188 6.44 -14.49 -30.60
CA PRO A 188 6.02 -15.69 -31.28
C PRO A 188 6.04 -16.85 -30.28
N TYR A 189 4.93 -17.57 -30.19
CA TYR A 189 4.79 -18.71 -29.28
C TYR A 189 5.97 -19.67 -29.46
N ASP A 190 6.76 -19.90 -28.41
CA ASP A 190 7.86 -20.87 -28.47
C ASP A 190 7.28 -22.27 -28.64
N SER A 191 7.46 -22.84 -29.84
CA SER A 191 7.05 -24.20 -30.17
C SER A 191 7.68 -25.28 -29.28
N LYS A 192 8.77 -24.97 -28.57
CA LYS A 192 9.42 -25.86 -27.59
C LYS A 192 8.82 -25.77 -26.19
N ASN A 193 7.95 -24.79 -25.91
CA ASN A 193 7.24 -24.77 -24.64
C ASN A 193 6.43 -26.06 -24.49
N PRO A 194 6.47 -26.70 -23.31
CA PRO A 194 5.65 -27.87 -23.05
C PRO A 194 4.19 -27.49 -23.33
N LYS A 195 3.55 -28.24 -24.23
CA LYS A 195 2.13 -28.02 -24.50
C LYS A 195 1.39 -28.32 -23.19
N PRO A 196 0.47 -27.44 -22.74
CA PRO A 196 -0.36 -27.76 -21.61
C PRO A 196 -1.14 -29.05 -21.94
N ASP A 197 -1.15 -29.99 -21.00
CA ASP A 197 -1.84 -31.28 -21.09
C ASP A 197 -3.38 -31.09 -20.98
N LEU A 198 -3.95 -30.17 -21.77
CA LEU A 198 -5.39 -29.86 -21.78
C LEU A 198 -6.21 -31.10 -22.20
N ASP A 199 -5.64 -31.95 -23.04
CA ASP A 199 -6.26 -33.21 -23.47
C ASP A 199 -6.35 -34.25 -22.33
N LYS A 200 -5.57 -34.07 -21.25
CA LYS A 200 -5.61 -34.89 -20.03
C LYS A 200 -6.38 -34.20 -18.89
N TYR A 201 -6.84 -32.98 -19.10
CA TYR A 201 -7.63 -32.25 -18.12
C TYR A 201 -9.06 -32.78 -18.12
N ASP A 202 -9.40 -33.58 -17.11
CA ASP A 202 -10.79 -33.95 -16.82
C ASP A 202 -11.38 -32.98 -15.79
N PRO A 203 -12.24 -32.03 -16.21
CA PRO A 203 -12.86 -31.07 -15.30
C PRO A 203 -13.67 -31.74 -14.18
N ASN A 204 -14.14 -32.98 -14.38
CA ASN A 204 -14.92 -33.71 -13.38
C ASN A 204 -14.04 -34.32 -12.27
N ASN A 205 -12.74 -34.49 -12.52
CA ASN A 205 -11.78 -34.95 -11.52
C ASN A 205 -11.17 -33.81 -10.69
N VAL A 206 -11.42 -32.55 -11.07
CA VAL A 206 -11.02 -31.39 -10.30
C VAL A 206 -12.11 -31.04 -9.31
N LYS A 207 -11.97 -31.51 -8.07
CA LYS A 207 -12.79 -31.01 -6.95
C LYS A 207 -12.34 -29.60 -6.61
N ILE A 208 -13.00 -28.61 -7.21
CA ILE A 208 -12.92 -27.24 -6.74
C ILE A 208 -13.56 -27.25 -5.34
N PRO A 209 -12.85 -26.86 -4.27
CA PRO A 209 -13.48 -26.75 -2.97
C PRO A 209 -14.64 -25.76 -3.09
N GLU A 210 -15.86 -26.23 -2.86
CA GLU A 210 -16.99 -25.33 -2.68
C GLU A 210 -16.64 -24.43 -1.50
N ARG A 211 -16.42 -23.16 -1.79
CA ARG A 211 -16.32 -22.15 -0.73
C ARG A 211 -17.72 -22.09 -0.15
N GLU A 212 -17.91 -22.68 1.05
CA GLU A 212 -19.11 -22.41 1.85
C GLU A 212 -19.19 -20.89 1.98
N VAL A 213 -20.11 -20.31 1.22
CA VAL A 213 -20.51 -18.93 1.45
C VAL A 213 -21.27 -19.02 2.76
N ASP A 214 -20.65 -18.57 3.86
CA ASP A 214 -21.35 -18.37 5.13
C ASP A 214 -22.50 -17.39 4.85
N VAL A 215 -23.68 -17.95 4.57
CA VAL A 215 -24.92 -17.20 4.54
C VAL A 215 -25.16 -16.80 5.99
N LEU A 216 -24.77 -15.56 6.30
CA LEU A 216 -25.16 -14.92 7.55
C LEU A 216 -26.69 -15.05 7.67
N PRO A 217 -27.21 -15.55 8.81
CA PRO A 217 -28.65 -15.65 8.99
C PRO A 217 -29.27 -14.25 8.95
N PRO A 218 -30.51 -14.12 8.41
CA PRO A 218 -31.22 -12.85 8.42
C PRO A 218 -31.40 -12.35 9.85
N ALA A 219 -31.32 -11.03 10.02
CA ALA A 219 -31.09 -10.33 11.29
C ALA A 219 -32.19 -10.43 12.37
N ASP A 220 -33.21 -11.30 12.21
CA ASP A 220 -34.43 -11.25 13.03
C ASP A 220 -34.77 -12.56 13.77
N GLU A 221 -33.80 -13.43 14.05
CA GLU A 221 -34.03 -14.60 14.91
C GLU A 221 -33.46 -14.37 16.32
N LYS A 222 -34.36 -14.14 17.29
CA LYS A 222 -34.04 -14.01 18.72
C LYS A 222 -33.37 -15.29 19.22
N ILE A 223 -32.11 -15.16 19.66
CA ILE A 223 -31.33 -16.26 20.23
C ILE A 223 -31.92 -16.66 21.59
N ASP A 224 -32.44 -17.89 21.67
CA ASP A 224 -32.87 -18.53 22.92
C ASP A 224 -31.64 -18.97 23.74
N PRO A 225 -31.41 -18.45 24.96
CA PRO A 225 -30.18 -18.65 25.73
C PRO A 225 -29.93 -20.08 26.21
N LYS A 226 -30.77 -21.06 25.88
CA LYS A 226 -30.62 -22.47 26.32
C LYS A 226 -29.79 -23.37 25.40
N LYS A 227 -29.34 -22.91 24.23
CA LYS A 227 -28.46 -23.69 23.32
C LYS A 227 -27.06 -23.07 23.19
N ALA A 228 -26.30 -23.08 24.28
CA ALA A 228 -24.85 -22.90 24.19
C ALA A 228 -24.16 -24.24 23.86
N PRO A 229 -23.28 -24.34 22.85
CA PRO A 229 -22.58 -25.56 22.54
C PRO A 229 -21.49 -25.87 23.59
N LYS A 230 -21.47 -27.11 24.08
CA LYS A 230 -20.45 -27.61 25.01
C LYS A 230 -19.06 -27.59 24.35
N LYS A 231 -18.12 -26.84 24.94
CA LYS A 231 -16.69 -26.88 24.58
C LYS A 231 -16.16 -28.31 24.66
N LYS A 232 -15.74 -28.89 23.53
CA LYS A 232 -14.89 -30.09 23.52
C LYS A 232 -13.47 -29.67 23.93
N LYS A 233 -13.00 -30.19 25.05
CA LYS A 233 -11.59 -30.13 25.45
C LYS A 233 -10.75 -30.99 24.50
N LYS A 234 -9.67 -30.43 23.97
CA LYS A 234 -8.42 -31.13 23.71
C LYS A 234 -7.34 -30.37 24.45
#